data_AF-A0A1X0VFY0-F1
#
_entry.id   AF-A0A1X0VFY0-F1
#
_cell.length_a   1.000
_cell.length_b   1.000
_cell.length_c   1.000
_cell.angle_alpha   90.00
_cell.angle_beta   90.00
_cell.angle_gamma   90.00
#
_symmetry.space_group_name_H-M   'P 1'
#
loop_
_entity.id
_entity.type
_entity.pdbx_description
1 polymer ?
#
loop_
_entity_poly.entity_id
_entity_poly.type
_entity_poly.pdbx_seq_one_letter_code
_entity_poly.pdbx_strand_id
1 'polypeptide(L)'
;MTKRNVTTVIEAKHNIELLYLSLQSKLIVPGIRDITDVLLQVNKQIDTSKNPEALINRMVNYIRITASSEKLHFSKADEKLIIDLGVIGQQAGLNGQYMADFSDKSQFYSYADTYR
;
A
#
# COMPACT_ATOMS: atom_id res chain seq x y z
N MET A 1 -9.85 5.33 18.25
CA MET A 1 -9.29 6.09 17.09
C MET A 1 -9.64 7.56 17.27
N THR A 2 -8.72 8.48 17.03
CA THR A 2 -8.99 9.93 17.04
C THR A 2 -9.63 10.36 15.72
N LYS A 3 -10.36 11.49 15.69
CA LYS A 3 -10.99 12.02 14.46
C LYS A 3 -10.00 12.17 13.29
N ARG A 4 -8.75 12.55 13.59
CA ARG A 4 -7.67 12.66 12.61
C ARG A 4 -7.37 11.33 11.93
N ASN A 5 -7.30 10.23 12.69
CA ASN A 5 -7.02 8.90 12.14
C ASN A 5 -8.16 8.39 11.25
N VAL A 6 -9.42 8.79 11.51
CA VAL A 6 -10.57 8.39 10.68
C VAL A 6 -10.49 9.02 9.28
N THR A 7 -10.17 10.32 9.19
CA THR A 7 -9.99 11.01 7.91
C THR A 7 -8.85 10.41 7.09
N THR A 8 -7.71 10.12 7.74
CA THR A 8 -6.55 9.49 7.10
C THR A 8 -6.85 8.12 6.51
N VAL A 9 -7.62 7.29 7.22
CA VAL A 9 -8.02 5.96 6.72
C VAL A 9 -8.95 6.07 5.51
N ILE A 10 -9.92 6.99 5.53
CA ILE A 10 -10.85 7.20 4.40
C ILE A 10 -10.10 7.64 3.14
N GLU A 11 -9.21 8.64 3.27
CA GLU A 11 -8.40 9.13 2.15
C GLU A 11 -7.48 8.04 1.59
N ALA A 12 -6.81 7.28 2.46
CA ALA A 12 -5.95 6.18 2.06
C ALA A 12 -6.73 5.10 1.29
N LYS A 13 -7.90 4.69 1.78
CA LYS A 13 -8.74 3.69 1.10
C LYS A 13 -9.20 4.16 -0.27
N HIS A 14 -9.63 5.41 -0.37
CA HIS A 14 -10.03 5.98 -1.66
C HIS A 14 -8.88 5.96 -2.67
N ASN A 15 -7.68 6.38 -2.26
CA ASN A 15 -6.51 6.37 -3.13
C ASN A 15 -6.04 4.96 -3.51
N ILE A 16 -6.12 4.01 -2.57
CA ILE A 16 -5.82 2.59 -2.82
C ILE A 16 -6.80 2.01 -3.85
N GLU A 17 -8.10 2.30 -3.72
CA GLU A 17 -9.13 1.82 -4.64
C GLU A 17 -8.92 2.39 -6.06
N LEU A 18 -8.68 3.69 -6.19
CA LEU A 18 -8.40 4.31 -7.49
C LEU A 18 -7.15 3.71 -8.16
N LEU A 19 -6.07 3.50 -7.40
CA LEU A 19 -4.84 2.90 -7.91
C LEU A 19 -5.05 1.42 -8.27
N TYR A 20 -5.81 0.68 -7.48
CA TYR A 20 -6.16 -0.70 -7.79
C TYR A 20 -6.94 -0.79 -9.11
N LEU A 21 -7.97 0.04 -9.28
CA LEU A 21 -8.81 0.06 -10.48
C LEU A 21 -8.00 0.43 -11.74
N SER A 22 -7.09 1.41 -11.65
CA SER A 22 -6.27 1.81 -12.81
C SER A 22 -5.28 0.72 -13.26
N LEU A 23 -4.86 -0.14 -12.33
CA LEU A 23 -3.91 -1.23 -12.58
C LEU A 23 -4.56 -2.55 -13.01
N GLN A 24 -5.87 -2.74 -12.82
CA GLN A 24 -6.58 -4.00 -13.14
C GLN A 24 -6.40 -4.47 -14.59
N SER A 25 -6.33 -3.54 -15.55
CA SER A 25 -6.14 -3.88 -16.96
C SER A 25 -4.75 -4.45 -17.27
N LYS A 26 -3.81 -4.40 -16.32
CA LYS A 26 -2.38 -4.72 -16.50
C LYS A 26 -1.91 -5.91 -15.65
N LEU A 27 -2.82 -6.69 -15.06
CA LEU A 27 -2.53 -7.84 -14.18
C LEU A 27 -1.78 -9.01 -14.84
N ILE A 28 -1.58 -8.95 -16.15
CA ILE A 28 -0.70 -9.89 -16.88
C ILE A 28 0.78 -9.66 -16.52
N VAL A 29 1.15 -8.46 -16.09
CA VAL A 29 2.50 -8.13 -15.63
C VAL A 29 2.65 -8.59 -14.16
N PRO A 30 3.60 -9.50 -13.83
CA PRO A 30 3.73 -10.07 -12.50
C PRO A 30 3.82 -9.03 -11.38
N GLY A 31 4.69 -8.03 -11.48
CA GLY A 31 4.84 -6.99 -10.46
C GLY A 31 3.62 -6.10 -10.31
N ILE A 32 2.83 -5.91 -11.38
CA ILE A 32 1.54 -5.22 -11.27
C ILE A 32 0.55 -6.07 -10.49
N ARG A 33 0.47 -7.38 -10.76
CA ARG A 33 -0.36 -8.31 -10.00
C ARG A 33 0.02 -8.31 -8.52
N ASP A 34 1.32 -8.40 -8.22
CA ASP A 34 1.81 -8.42 -6.85
C ASP A 34 1.52 -7.11 -6.11
N ILE A 35 1.67 -5.96 -6.78
CA ILE A 35 1.26 -4.66 -6.25
C ILE A 35 -0.24 -4.62 -5.97
N THR A 36 -1.06 -5.09 -6.91
CA THR A 36 -2.52 -5.15 -6.78
C THR A 36 -2.95 -6.04 -5.61
N ASP A 37 -2.32 -7.20 -5.43
CA ASP A 37 -2.54 -8.11 -4.31
C ASP A 37 -2.30 -7.40 -2.96
N VAL A 38 -1.19 -6.66 -2.86
CA VAL A 38 -0.83 -5.88 -1.66
C VAL A 38 -1.81 -4.73 -1.43
N LEU A 39 -2.21 -3.99 -2.47
CA LEU A 39 -3.22 -2.93 -2.38
C LEU A 39 -4.54 -3.46 -1.78
N LEU A 40 -5.03 -4.60 -2.28
CA LEU A 40 -6.23 -5.24 -1.76
C LEU A 40 -6.07 -5.67 -0.30
N GLN A 41 -4.92 -6.25 0.05
CA GLN A 41 -4.67 -6.73 1.39
C GLN A 41 -4.61 -5.58 2.41
N VAL A 42 -3.95 -4.47 2.06
CA VAL A 42 -3.90 -3.27 2.91
C VAL A 42 -5.29 -2.65 3.06
N ASN A 43 -6.07 -2.57 1.98
CA ASN A 43 -7.44 -2.05 2.03
C ASN A 43 -8.35 -2.85 2.98
N LYS A 44 -8.16 -4.17 3.09
CA LYS A 44 -8.90 -5.03 4.04
C LYS A 44 -8.49 -4.80 5.49
N GLN A 45 -7.21 -4.50 5.75
CA GLN A 45 -6.65 -4.43 7.10
C GLN A 45 -6.70 -3.04 7.72
N ILE A 46 -6.67 -1.99 6.90
CA ILE A 46 -6.46 -0.61 7.34
C ILE A 46 -7.50 -0.12 8.37
N ASP A 47 -8.76 -0.57 8.27
CA ASP A 47 -9.83 -0.19 9.20
C ASP A 47 -9.61 -0.70 10.63
N THR A 48 -8.88 -1.81 10.77
CA THR A 48 -8.64 -2.49 12.06
C THR A 48 -7.20 -2.34 12.56
N SER A 49 -6.33 -1.73 11.74
CA SER A 49 -4.93 -1.52 12.10
C SER A 49 -4.79 -0.56 13.28
N LYS A 50 -3.96 -0.93 14.26
CA LYS A 50 -3.58 -0.03 15.37
C LYS A 50 -2.72 1.15 14.89
N ASN A 51 -2.02 0.98 13.78
CA ASN A 51 -1.17 1.99 13.15
C ASN A 51 -1.34 1.92 11.62
N PRO A 52 -2.41 2.52 11.07
CA PRO A 52 -2.70 2.49 9.64
C PRO A 52 -1.61 3.17 8.81
N GLU A 53 -0.98 4.23 9.32
CA GLU A 53 0.09 4.96 8.64
C GLU A 53 1.30 4.05 8.38
N ALA A 54 1.72 3.25 9.37
CA ALA A 54 2.83 2.31 9.21
C ALA A 54 2.51 1.17 8.22
N LEU A 55 1.24 0.76 8.13
CA LEU A 55 0.78 -0.21 7.13
C LEU A 55 0.86 0.38 5.71
N ILE A 56 0.40 1.64 5.54
CA ILE A 56 0.48 2.37 4.27
C ILE A 56 1.94 2.63 3.86
N ASN A 57 2.82 2.97 4.81
CA ASN A 57 4.23 3.19 4.52
C ASN A 57 4.90 1.92 3.95
N ARG A 58 4.63 0.76 4.57
CA ARG A 58 5.11 -0.54 4.07
C ARG A 58 4.60 -0.81 2.66
N MET A 59 3.31 -0.57 2.41
CA MET A 59 2.68 -0.73 1.09
C MET A 59 3.37 0.12 0.02
N VAL A 60 3.58 1.41 0.29
CA VAL A 60 4.22 2.34 -0.66
C VAL A 60 5.67 1.92 -0.94
N ASN A 61 6.41 1.48 0.07
CA ASN A 61 7.77 0.99 -0.12
C ASN A 61 7.79 -0.29 -0.98
N TYR A 62 6.87 -1.23 -0.75
CA TYR A 62 6.73 -2.42 -1.58
C TYR A 62 6.45 -2.06 -3.04
N ILE A 63 5.53 -1.13 -3.30
CA ILE A 63 5.24 -0.63 -4.65
C ILE A 63 6.50 -0.07 -5.32
N ARG A 64 7.26 0.77 -4.61
CA ARG A 64 8.48 1.40 -5.15
C ARG A 64 9.58 0.38 -5.46
N ILE A 65 9.80 -0.58 -4.57
CA ILE A 65 10.80 -1.64 -4.75
C ILE A 65 10.42 -2.54 -5.93
N THR A 66 9.16 -2.99 -6.00
CA THR A 66 8.66 -3.84 -7.08
C THR A 66 8.73 -3.11 -8.42
N ALA A 67 8.28 -1.86 -8.47
CA ALA A 67 8.34 -1.05 -9.68
C ALA A 67 9.78 -0.82 -10.17
N SER A 68 10.72 -0.56 -9.25
CA SER A 68 12.12 -0.41 -9.62
C SER A 68 12.76 -1.72 -10.09
N SER A 69 12.46 -2.83 -9.42
CA SER A 69 13.05 -4.14 -9.73
C SER A 69 12.55 -4.68 -11.07
N GLU A 70 11.26 -4.49 -11.36
CA GLU A 70 10.62 -4.96 -12.60
C GLU A 70 10.53 -3.90 -13.70
N LYS A 71 11.11 -2.71 -13.48
CA LYS A 71 11.11 -1.57 -14.42
C LYS A 71 9.68 -1.18 -14.87
N LEU A 72 8.76 -1.14 -13.91
CA LEU A 72 7.37 -0.78 -14.15
C LEU A 72 7.24 0.74 -14.34
N HIS A 73 6.39 1.14 -15.27
CA HIS A 73 6.04 2.55 -15.50
C HIS A 73 4.59 2.81 -15.16
N PHE A 74 4.38 3.84 -14.34
CA PHE A 74 3.06 4.29 -13.92
C PHE A 74 2.59 5.47 -14.76
N SER A 75 1.27 5.66 -14.88
CA SER A 75 0.76 6.91 -15.44
C SER A 75 1.00 8.04 -14.45
N LYS A 76 0.98 9.30 -14.91
CA LYS A 76 1.10 10.47 -14.01
C LYS A 76 0.01 10.47 -12.92
N ALA A 77 -1.18 9.96 -13.23
CA ALA A 77 -2.27 9.83 -12.26
C ALA A 77 -1.94 8.79 -11.18
N ASP A 78 -1.43 7.63 -11.58
CA ASP A 78 -1.02 6.57 -10.65
C ASP A 78 0.15 7.01 -9.77
N GLU A 79 1.15 7.69 -10.35
CA GLU A 79 2.27 8.26 -9.60
C GLU A 79 1.78 9.25 -8.54
N LYS A 80 0.81 10.10 -8.89
CA LYS A 80 0.21 11.03 -7.92
C LYS A 80 -0.44 10.29 -6.76
N LEU A 81 -1.22 9.23 -7.03
CA LEU A 81 -1.83 8.41 -5.98
C LEU A 81 -0.78 7.76 -5.08
N ILE A 82 0.30 7.23 -5.65
CA ILE A 82 1.42 6.64 -4.90
C ILE A 82 2.12 7.69 -4.03
N ILE A 83 2.28 8.92 -4.52
CA ILE A 83 2.85 10.04 -3.76
C ILE A 83 1.93 10.43 -2.60
N ASP A 84 0.63 10.60 -2.86
CA ASP A 84 -0.35 10.97 -1.84
C ASP A 84 -0.42 9.91 -0.72
N LEU A 85 -0.41 8.62 -1.08
CA LEU A 85 -0.28 7.52 -0.13
C LEU A 85 1.04 7.56 0.64
N GLY A 86 2.13 7.94 -0.02
CA GLY A 86 3.43 8.16 0.62
C GLY A 86 3.41 9.27 1.67
N VAL A 87 2.73 10.38 1.41
CA VAL A 87 2.54 11.48 2.39
C VAL A 87 1.78 10.99 3.61
N ILE A 88 0.74 10.18 3.42
CA ILE A 88 0.00 9.56 4.52
C ILE A 88 0.92 8.60 5.31
N GLY A 89 1.66 7.73 4.61
CA GLY A 89 2.57 6.76 5.22
C GLY A 89 3.72 7.40 6.02
N GLN A 90 4.23 8.55 5.57
CA GLN A 90 5.30 9.28 6.26
C GLN A 90 4.89 9.80 7.64
N GLN A 91 3.58 9.97 7.90
CA GLN A 91 3.10 10.30 9.25
C GLN A 91 3.45 9.19 10.26
N ALA A 92 3.74 7.96 9.81
CA ALA A 92 4.28 6.89 10.65
C ALA A 92 5.71 7.16 11.14
N GLY A 93 6.54 7.86 10.34
CA GLY A 93 7.93 8.18 10.68
C GLY A 93 8.05 9.20 11.81
N LEU A 94 7.02 10.03 12.02
CA LEU A 94 6.90 10.88 13.21
C LEU A 94 6.56 10.10 14.48
N ASN A 95 6.12 8.83 14.36
CA ASN A 95 5.63 7.98 15.44
C ASN A 95 6.56 6.79 15.79
N GLY A 96 7.81 6.75 15.29
CA GLY A 96 8.83 5.79 15.72
C GLY A 96 9.50 4.99 14.58
N GLN A 97 10.68 4.43 14.89
CA GLN A 97 11.62 3.75 13.99
C GLN A 97 10.98 2.60 13.18
N TYR A 98 10.90 2.71 11.85
CA TYR A 98 10.46 1.61 10.97
C TYR A 98 11.55 1.26 9.96
N MET A 99 12.41 0.31 10.34
CA MET A 99 13.36 -0.38 9.47
C MET A 99 12.87 -1.82 9.30
N ALA A 100 12.02 -2.05 8.32
CA ALA A 100 11.58 -3.39 7.93
C ALA A 100 12.09 -3.70 6.51
N ASP A 101 12.26 -4.98 6.19
CA ASP A 101 12.46 -5.40 4.80
C ASP A 101 11.15 -5.23 4.05
N PHE A 102 11.10 -4.26 3.14
CA PHE A 102 9.89 -3.90 2.39
C PHE A 102 9.77 -4.65 1.06
N SER A 103 10.65 -5.62 0.78
CA SER A 103 10.70 -6.32 -0.51
C SER A 103 9.78 -7.54 -0.60
N ASP A 104 9.35 -8.11 0.53
CA ASP A 104 8.52 -9.32 0.55
C ASP A 104 7.04 -9.02 0.78
N LYS A 105 6.15 -9.40 -0.16
CA LYS A 105 4.70 -9.22 -0.01
C LYS A 105 4.09 -10.07 1.11
N SER A 106 4.74 -11.14 1.54
CA SER A 106 4.27 -12.00 2.63
C SER A 106 4.02 -11.21 3.92
N GLN A 107 4.72 -10.08 4.12
CA GLN A 107 4.58 -9.20 5.27
C GLN A 107 3.17 -8.59 5.45
N PHE A 108 2.33 -8.63 4.41
CA PHE A 108 0.95 -8.16 4.44
C PHE A 108 -0.06 -9.28 4.75
N TYR A 109 0.38 -10.54 4.73
CA TYR A 109 -0.49 -11.70 4.96
C TYR A 109 -0.20 -12.28 6.34
N SER A 110 -1.26 -12.68 7.04
CA SER A 110 -1.13 -13.51 8.24
C SER A 110 -1.09 -14.98 7.85
N TYR A 111 -0.60 -15.86 8.73
CA TYR A 111 -0.66 -17.32 8.51
C TYR A 111 -2.08 -17.85 8.19
N ALA A 112 -3.13 -17.12 8.57
CA ALA A 112 -4.51 -17.48 8.29
C ALA A 112 -4.98 -17.09 6.87
N ASP A 113 -4.24 -16.24 6.16
CA ASP A 113 -4.58 -15.78 4.81
C ASP A 113 -3.96 -16.66 3.71
N THR A 114 -2.89 -17.42 4.02
CA THR A 114 -2.14 -18.23 3.05
C THR A 114 -2.85 -19.53 2.62
N TYR A 115 -3.99 -19.87 3.24
CA TYR A 115 -4.73 -21.13 3.02
C TYR A 115 -6.21 -20.94 2.62
N ARG A 116 -6.57 -19.79 2.03
CA ARG A 116 -7.91 -19.54 1.47
C ARG A 116 -7.81 -19.19 -0.01
#